data_AF-A0A8T3MEL3-F1
#
_entry.id   AF-A0A8T3MEL3-F1
#
_cell.length_a   1.000
_cell.length_b   1.000
_cell.length_c   1.000
_cell.angle_alpha   90.00
_cell.angle_beta   90.00
_cell.angle_gamma   90.00
#
_symmetry.space_group_name_H-M   'P 1'
#
loop_
_entity.id
_entity.type
_entity.pdbx_description
1 polymer ?
#
loop_
_entity_poly.entity_id
_entity_poly.type
_entity_poly.pdbx_seq_one_letter_code
_entity_poly.pdbx_strand_id
1 'polypeptide(L)' 'EGTRAQLANNELRCPKCNRKVASDDPLKFVGTLGHSEPSLATLTCPRCRTMIGIRFVAEKAG' A
#
# COMPACT_ATOMS: atom_id res chain seq x y z
N GLU A 1 -6.93 -3.81 -1.55
CA GLU A 1 -5.85 -4.77 -1.23
C GLU A 1 -4.84 -4.75 -2.37
N GLY A 2 -3.60 -5.18 -2.17
CA GLY A 2 -2.58 -5.20 -3.22
C GLY A 2 -1.33 -6.00 -2.84
N THR A 3 -0.37 -6.11 -3.75
CA THR A 3 0.92 -6.78 -3.50
C THR A 3 2.05 -5.75 -3.36
N ARG A 4 3.19 -6.17 -2.79
CA ARG A 4 4.39 -5.33 -2.74
C ARG A 4 4.90 -5.00 -4.14
N ALA A 5 4.83 -5.95 -5.08
CA ALA A 5 5.16 -5.73 -6.49
C ALA A 5 4.25 -4.67 -7.13
N GLN A 6 2.93 -4.72 -6.87
CA GLN A 6 2.00 -3.71 -7.37
C GLN A 6 2.30 -2.29 -6.85
N LEU A 7 2.80 -2.18 -5.61
CA LEU A 7 3.27 -0.91 -5.08
C LEU A 7 4.54 -0.46 -5.82
N ALA A 8 5.54 -1.34 -5.95
CA ALA A 8 6.81 -1.05 -6.62
C ALA A 8 6.63 -0.66 -8.09
N ASN A 9 5.67 -1.28 -8.79
CA ASN A 9 5.34 -1.02 -10.19
C ASN A 9 4.39 0.17 -10.38
N ASN A 10 4.01 0.88 -9.32
CA ASN A 10 3.04 1.99 -9.34
C ASN A 10 1.65 1.60 -9.90
N GLU A 11 1.24 0.36 -9.65
CA GLU A 11 -0.06 -0.19 -10.06
C GLU A 11 -1.16 0.14 -9.04
N LEU A 12 -0.79 0.40 -7.78
CA LEU A 12 -1.73 0.86 -6.77
C LEU A 12 -2.15 2.31 -7.00
N ARG A 13 -3.44 2.60 -6.78
CA ARG A 13 -4.03 3.93 -6.99
C ARG A 13 -4.89 4.35 -5.81
N CYS A 14 -4.91 5.65 -5.56
CA CYS A 14 -5.85 6.26 -4.64
C CYS A 14 -7.28 6.10 -5.18
N PRO A 15 -8.21 5.50 -4.41
CA PRO A 15 -9.57 5.25 -4.89
C PRO A 15 -10.39 6.52 -5.11
N LYS A 16 -9.99 7.66 -4.52
CA LYS A 16 -10.73 8.94 -4.65
C LYS A 16 -10.28 9.79 -5.82
N CYS A 17 -8.98 9.84 -6.11
CA CYS A 17 -8.43 10.76 -7.11
C CYS A 17 -7.59 10.08 -8.20
N ASN A 18 -7.54 8.74 -8.19
CA ASN A 18 -6.81 7.89 -9.14
C ASN A 18 -5.31 8.19 -9.28
N ARG A 19 -4.73 9.00 -8.37
CA ARG A 19 -3.28 9.22 -8.27
C ARG A 19 -2.61 7.88 -7.98
N LYS A 20 -1.52 7.59 -8.69
CA LYS A 20 -0.65 6.45 -8.38
C LYS A 20 -0.12 6.57 -6.95
N VAL A 21 -0.08 5.44 -6.26
CA VAL A 21 0.63 5.31 -4.99
C VAL A 21 2.02 4.81 -5.33
N ALA A 22 3.04 5.54 -4.89
CA ALA A 22 4.43 5.19 -5.11
C ALA A 22 5.05 4.65 -3.82
N SER A 23 6.12 3.86 -3.95
CA SER A 23 6.88 3.38 -2.78
C SER A 23 7.47 4.52 -1.94
N ASP A 24 7.75 5.68 -2.56
CA ASP A 24 8.27 6.88 -1.89
C ASP A 24 7.18 7.73 -1.21
N ASP A 25 5.89 7.35 -1.32
CA ASP A 25 4.85 7.99 -0.53
C ASP A 25 5.08 7.74 0.96
N PRO A 26 4.60 8.62 1.87
CA PRO A 26 4.77 8.49 3.32
C PRO A 26 3.89 7.35 3.90
N LEU A 27 4.16 6.12 3.47
CA LEU A 27 3.51 4.89 3.88
C LEU A 27 3.91 4.55 5.31
N LYS A 28 2.91 4.44 6.17
CA LYS A 28 3.08 3.94 7.54
C LYS A 28 2.74 2.46 7.55
N PHE A 29 3.77 1.63 7.59
CA PHE A 29 3.63 0.19 7.69
C PHE A 29 3.25 -0.21 9.11
N VAL A 30 2.19 -0.99 9.23
CA VAL A 30 1.72 -1.56 10.50
C VAL A 30 2.28 -2.98 10.58
N GLY A 31 3.22 -3.19 11.50
CA GLY A 31 3.76 -4.51 11.80
C GLY A 31 2.70 -5.42 12.40
N THR A 32 2.69 -6.68 11.98
CA THR A 32 1.87 -7.74 12.60
C THR A 32 2.74 -8.55 13.55
N LEU A 33 2.31 -8.75 14.79
CA LEU A 33 3.03 -9.58 15.77
C LEU A 33 3.28 -10.99 15.19
N GLY A 34 4.54 -11.42 15.19
CA GLY A 34 4.96 -12.75 14.71
C GLY A 34 5.25 -12.86 13.20
N HIS A 35 5.12 -11.78 12.42
CA HIS A 35 5.48 -11.77 10.99
C HIS A 35 6.64 -10.82 10.71
N SER A 36 7.64 -11.30 9.96
CA SER A 36 8.80 -10.51 9.55
C SER A 36 8.44 -9.35 8.60
N GLU A 37 7.30 -9.45 7.91
CA GLU A 37 6.86 -8.46 6.95
C GLU A 37 5.50 -7.83 7.34
N PRO A 38 5.35 -6.49 7.25
CA PRO A 38 4.08 -5.83 7.51
C PRO A 38 3.02 -6.25 6.49
N SER A 39 1.82 -6.59 6.98
CA SER A 39 0.66 -7.01 6.19
C SER A 39 -0.28 -5.85 5.85
N LEU A 40 -0.03 -4.67 6.41
CA LEU A 40 -0.85 -3.47 6.24
C LEU A 40 0.04 -2.24 6.16
N ALA A 41 -0.29 -1.31 5.27
CA ALA A 41 0.20 0.06 5.31
C ALA A 41 -0.96 1.05 5.24
N THR A 42 -0.71 2.23 5.78
CA THR A 42 -1.62 3.38 5.68
C THR A 42 -0.91 4.56 5.02
N LEU A 43 -1.65 5.33 4.24
CA LEU A 43 -1.16 6.53 3.56
C LEU A 43 -2.25 7.59 3.56
N THR A 44 -1.90 8.83 3.89
CA THR A 44 -2.76 9.98 3.57
C THR A 44 -2.40 10.46 2.16
N CYS A 45 -3.32 10.34 1.20
CA CYS A 45 -3.07 10.73 -0.18
C CYS A 45 -2.64 12.21 -0.25
N PRO A 46 -1.46 12.54 -0.81
CA PRO A 46 -0.98 13.93 -0.83
C PRO A 46 -1.83 14.83 -1.74
N ARG A 47 -2.56 14.24 -2.70
CA ARG A 47 -3.40 14.98 -3.64
C ARG A 47 -4.77 15.34 -3.07
N CYS A 48 -5.49 14.37 -2.51
CA CYS A 48 -6.89 14.55 -2.09
C CYS A 48 -7.13 14.37 -0.59
N ARG A 49 -6.04 14.22 0.19
CA ARG A 49 -6.02 14.05 1.65
C ARG A 49 -6.82 12.85 2.18
N THR A 50 -7.25 11.95 1.30
CA THR A 50 -7.99 10.74 1.68
C THR A 50 -7.03 9.74 2.31
N MET A 51 -7.42 9.17 3.45
CA MET A 51 -6.70 8.09 4.07
C MET A 51 -6.92 6.79 3.29
N ILE A 52 -5.84 6.11 2.95
CA ILE A 52 -5.80 4.87 2.17
C ILE A 52 -5.23 3.79 3.08
N GLY A 53 -5.98 2.70 3.26
CA GLY A 53 -5.48 1.46 3.85
C GLY A 53 -5.10 0.47 2.74
N ILE A 54 -3.88 -0.03 2.77
CA ILE A 54 -3.34 -0.99 1.80
C ILE A 54 -3.01 -2.27 2.55
N ARG A 55 -3.86 -3.29 2.42
CA ARG A 55 -3.54 -4.64 2.88
C ARG A 55 -2.65 -5.32 1.85
N PHE A 56 -1.46 -5.74 2.27
CA PHE A 56 -0.54 -6.51 1.45
C PHE A 56 -0.85 -7.99 1.57
N VAL A 57 -1.10 -8.63 0.43
CA VAL A 57 -1.22 -10.09 0.32
C VAL A 57 0.05 -10.66 -0.30
N ALA A 58 0.45 -11.86 0.13
CA ALA A 58 1.51 -12.59 -0.54
C ALA A 58 1.07 -12.84 -2.00
N GLU A 59 1.97 -12.59 -2.95
CA GLU A 59 1.76 -13.07 -4.31
C GLU A 59 1.64 -14.59 -4.20
N LYS A 60 0.50 -15.15 -4.62
CA LYS A 60 0.40 -16.60 -4.71
C LYS A 60 1.45 -17.02 -5.74
N ALA A 61 2.53 -17.64 -5.27
CA ALA A 61 3.40 -18.43 -6.13
C ALA A 61 2.51 -19.53 -6.73
N GLY A 62 2.12 -19.33 -7.99
CA GLY A 62 1.49 -20.35 -8.81
C GLY A 62 2.55 -21.28 -9.37
#